data_AF-H8GGV7-F1
#
_entry.id   AF-H8GGV7-F1
#
_cell.length_a   1.000
_cell.length_b   1.000
_cell.length_c   1.000
_cell.angle_alpha   90.00
_cell.angle_beta   90.00
_cell.angle_gamma   90.00
#
_symmetry.space_group_name_H-M   'P 1'
#
loop_
_entity.id
_entity.type
_entity.pdbx_description
1 polymer ?
#
loop_
_entity_poly.entity_id
_entity_poly.type
_entity_poly.pdbx_seq_one_letter_code
_entity_poly.pdbx_strand_id
1 'polypeptide(L)'
;MSRIVSSLPGRIRVRDNRLRHQARLDILEVELGKIAGITELQANARAGSVVVNFDPGQVDMAFLESQVDAVVDKALDAPLAKSKRPMKMRVNRYAKVGMLGSLATSLALAATGQKRGHAVAGGLFVACLGVHLTTHRKSLLR
;
A
#
# COMPACT_ATOMS: atom_id res chain seq x y z
N MET A 1 2.37 26.64 -3.72
CA MET A 1 3.83 26.41 -3.63
C MET A 1 4.14 25.31 -4.61
N SER A 2 4.89 25.60 -5.68
CA SER A 2 5.19 24.59 -6.69
C SER A 2 6.00 23.44 -6.08
N ARG A 3 5.64 22.20 -6.43
CA ARG A 3 6.29 20.97 -5.93
C ARG A 3 7.25 20.36 -6.95
N ILE A 4 7.45 21.09 -8.05
CA ILE A 4 8.45 20.84 -9.06
C ILE A 4 9.82 21.24 -8.47
N VAL A 5 10.71 20.26 -8.35
CA VAL A 5 12.08 20.49 -7.83
C VAL A 5 13.05 20.76 -8.96
N SER A 6 12.73 20.31 -10.17
CA SER A 6 13.52 20.56 -11.38
C SER A 6 12.62 20.45 -12.60
N SER A 7 12.68 21.45 -13.47
CA SER A 7 12.17 21.38 -14.83
C SER A 7 13.31 21.60 -15.82
N LEU A 8 13.41 20.70 -16.78
CA LEU A 8 14.33 20.73 -17.89
C LEU A 8 13.52 20.54 -19.17
N PRO A 9 13.99 21.03 -20.34
CA PRO A 9 13.37 20.73 -21.62
C PRO A 9 13.22 19.21 -21.79
N GLY A 10 11.96 18.75 -21.84
CA GLY A 10 11.60 17.34 -21.96
C GLY A 10 11.60 16.51 -20.67
N ARG A 11 11.84 17.11 -19.49
CA ARG A 11 11.78 16.41 -18.20
C ARG A 11 11.35 17.32 -17.04
N ILE A 12 10.27 16.95 -16.36
CA ILE A 12 9.82 17.58 -15.10
C ILE A 12 9.95 16.57 -13.95
N ARG A 13 10.56 16.99 -12.84
CA ARG A 13 10.66 16.18 -11.62
C ARG A 13 9.90 16.84 -10.49
N VAL A 14 8.90 16.13 -9.99
CA VAL A 14 8.09 16.51 -8.84
C VAL A 14 8.55 15.73 -7.61
N ARG A 15 8.61 16.37 -6.44
CA ARG A 15 8.93 15.70 -5.18
C ARG A 15 8.02 16.17 -4.05
N ASP A 16 7.44 15.21 -3.34
CA ASP A 16 6.68 15.47 -2.13
C ASP A 16 6.71 14.21 -1.23
N ASN A 17 6.82 14.39 0.09
CA ASN A 17 6.82 13.29 1.05
C ASN A 17 5.55 12.43 0.98
N ARG A 18 4.41 13.02 0.62
CA ARG A 18 3.12 12.35 0.44
C ARG A 18 3.14 11.39 -0.76
N LEU A 19 4.01 11.60 -1.75
CA LEU A 19 4.20 10.68 -2.89
C LEU A 19 4.91 9.38 -2.49
N ARG A 20 5.31 9.22 -1.22
CA ARG A 20 5.75 7.92 -0.70
C ARG A 20 4.62 6.90 -0.58
N HIS A 21 3.36 7.35 -0.60
CA HIS A 21 2.21 6.46 -0.61
C HIS A 21 1.96 5.92 -2.02
N GLN A 22 2.16 4.61 -2.22
CA GLN A 22 1.98 3.96 -3.52
C GLN A 22 0.63 4.29 -4.18
N ALA A 23 -0.46 4.26 -3.41
CA ALA A 23 -1.79 4.59 -3.94
C ALA A 23 -1.88 6.01 -4.52
N ARG A 24 -1.11 6.98 -4.01
CA ARG A 24 -1.07 8.33 -4.59
C ARG A 24 -0.27 8.35 -5.88
N LEU A 25 0.82 7.59 -5.95
CA LEU A 25 1.61 7.44 -7.18
C LEU A 25 0.79 6.79 -8.29
N ASP A 26 0.06 5.71 -7.98
CA ASP A 26 -0.76 5.02 -8.97
C ASP A 26 -1.84 5.95 -9.55
N ILE A 27 -2.49 6.77 -8.70
CA ILE A 27 -3.45 7.79 -9.15
C ILE A 27 -2.76 8.84 -10.02
N LEU A 28 -1.59 9.33 -9.59
CA LEU A 28 -0.81 10.32 -10.34
C LEU A 28 -0.35 9.82 -11.69
N GLU A 29 0.11 8.57 -11.78
CA GLU A 29 0.57 7.96 -13.02
C GLU A 29 -0.58 7.81 -14.02
N VAL A 30 -1.78 7.44 -13.55
CA VAL A 30 -3.00 7.37 -14.37
C VAL A 30 -3.46 8.75 -14.83
N GLU A 31 -3.44 9.76 -13.95
CA GLU A 31 -3.89 11.12 -14.31
C GLU A 31 -2.89 11.82 -15.23
N LEU A 32 -1.58 11.70 -14.95
CA LEU A 32 -0.53 12.25 -15.81
C LEU A 32 -0.49 11.53 -17.15
N GLY A 33 -0.69 10.21 -17.19
CA GLY A 33 -0.74 9.45 -18.45
C GLY A 33 -1.85 9.88 -19.42
N LYS A 34 -2.83 10.68 -18.98
CA LYS A 34 -3.88 11.25 -19.84
C LYS A 34 -3.45 12.53 -20.55
N ILE A 35 -2.34 13.16 -20.15
CA ILE A 35 -1.87 14.41 -20.74
C ILE A 35 -1.16 14.09 -22.05
N ALA A 36 -1.67 14.65 -23.15
CA ALA A 36 -1.06 14.50 -24.46
C ALA A 36 0.36 15.12 -24.48
N GLY A 37 1.35 14.34 -24.92
CA GLY A 37 2.75 14.74 -25.05
C GLY A 37 3.69 14.32 -23.92
N ILE A 38 3.18 13.64 -22.89
CA ILE A 38 4.02 12.88 -21.95
C ILE A 38 4.45 11.58 -22.63
N THR A 39 5.76 11.35 -22.71
CA THR A 39 6.35 10.18 -23.34
C THR A 39 6.64 9.06 -22.34
N GLU A 40 7.00 9.42 -21.11
CA GLU A 40 7.33 8.43 -20.07
C GLU A 40 7.06 8.99 -18.67
N LEU A 41 6.60 8.12 -17.77
CA LEU A 41 6.40 8.42 -16.36
C LEU A 41 7.23 7.45 -15.51
N GLN A 42 8.08 7.98 -14.64
CA GLN A 42 8.85 7.19 -13.68
C GLN A 42 8.53 7.62 -12.25
N ALA A 43 7.70 6.82 -11.58
CA ALA A 43 7.33 7.02 -10.18
C ALA A 43 8.30 6.29 -9.23
N ASN A 44 8.73 6.97 -8.16
CA ASN A 44 9.59 6.39 -7.13
C ASN A 44 9.05 6.64 -5.72
N ALA A 45 8.40 5.61 -5.16
CA ALA A 45 7.82 5.64 -3.82
C ALA A 45 8.84 5.79 -2.69
N ARG A 46 10.06 5.27 -2.83
CA ARG A 46 11.10 5.41 -1.79
C ARG A 46 11.55 6.86 -1.66
N ALA A 47 11.80 7.51 -2.80
CA ALA A 47 12.24 8.89 -2.86
C ALA A 47 11.09 9.91 -2.67
N GLY A 48 9.84 9.48 -2.88
CA GLY A 48 8.67 10.37 -2.91
C GLY A 48 8.74 11.32 -4.11
N SER A 49 9.12 10.80 -5.27
CA SER A 49 9.32 11.60 -6.48
C SER A 49 8.71 10.97 -7.71
N VAL A 50 8.24 11.81 -8.63
CA VAL A 50 7.80 11.40 -9.96
C VAL A 50 8.62 12.19 -10.98
N VAL A 51 9.12 11.48 -11.98
CA VAL A 51 9.76 12.08 -13.15
C VAL A 51 8.81 11.91 -14.33
N VAL A 52 8.51 13.02 -14.98
CA VAL A 52 7.68 13.11 -16.17
C VAL A 52 8.60 13.47 -17.32
N ASN A 53 8.75 12.58 -18.29
CA ASN A 53 9.42 12.89 -19.54
C ASN A 53 8.35 13.28 -20.57
N PHE A 54 8.63 14.33 -21.34
CA PHE A 54 7.70 14.86 -22.34
C PHE A 54 8.47 15.31 -23.58
N ASP A 55 7.78 15.44 -24.71
CA ASP A 55 8.39 15.97 -25.94
C ASP A 55 8.22 17.50 -25.98
N PRO A 56 9.31 18.29 -25.84
CA PRO A 56 9.24 19.76 -25.87
C PRO A 56 8.87 20.30 -27.26
N GLY A 57 8.92 19.48 -28.32
CA GLY A 57 8.47 19.87 -29.66
C GLY A 57 6.95 19.79 -29.85
N GLN A 58 6.24 19.05 -28.99
CA GLN A 58 4.79 18.84 -29.10
C GLN A 58 3.97 19.57 -28.05
N VAL A 59 4.57 19.94 -26.91
CA VAL A 59 3.85 20.57 -25.79
C VAL A 59 4.64 21.75 -25.26
N ASP A 60 3.94 22.87 -25.06
CA ASP A 60 4.51 24.03 -24.40
C ASP A 60 4.85 23.73 -22.94
N MET A 61 6.07 24.09 -22.52
CA MET A 61 6.60 23.80 -21.20
C MET A 61 5.77 24.48 -20.10
N ALA A 62 5.38 25.74 -20.29
CA ALA A 62 4.62 26.48 -19.29
C ALA A 62 3.22 25.87 -19.09
N PHE A 63 2.56 25.49 -20.19
CA PHE A 63 1.31 24.75 -20.14
C PHE A 63 1.45 23.42 -19.40
N LEU A 64 2.49 22.63 -19.72
CA LEU A 64 2.71 21.35 -19.08
C LEU A 64 3.04 21.48 -17.59
N GLU A 65 3.86 22.45 -17.18
CA GLU A 65 4.16 22.72 -15.78
C GLU A 65 2.88 23.03 -15.00
N SER A 66 2.02 23.92 -15.53
CA SER A 66 0.74 24.25 -14.88
C SER A 66 -0.20 23.05 -14.76
N GLN A 67 -0.28 22.20 -15.78
CA GLN A 67 -1.08 20.98 -15.76
C GLN A 67 -0.53 19.96 -14.76
N VAL A 68 0.79 19.77 -14.73
CA VAL A 68 1.45 18.86 -13.78
C VAL A 68 1.23 19.34 -12.36
N ASP A 69 1.42 20.63 -12.05
CA ASP A 69 1.16 21.16 -10.71
C ASP A 69 -0.32 21.01 -10.33
N ALA A 70 -1.26 21.28 -11.25
CA ALA A 70 -2.69 21.11 -10.99
C ALA A 70 -3.08 19.65 -10.70
N VAL A 71 -2.55 18.70 -11.47
CA VAL A 71 -2.79 17.26 -11.25
C VAL A 71 -2.16 16.79 -9.95
N VAL A 72 -0.94 17.25 -9.65
CA VAL A 72 -0.23 16.93 -8.40
C VAL A 72 -0.98 17.47 -7.20
N ASP A 73 -1.42 18.73 -7.20
CA ASP A 73 -2.18 19.30 -6.10
C ASP A 73 -3.51 18.58 -5.90
N LYS A 74 -4.25 18.30 -6.98
CA LYS A 74 -5.49 17.52 -6.92
C LYS A 74 -5.28 16.12 -6.35
N ALA A 75 -4.22 15.41 -6.76
CA ALA A 75 -3.91 14.07 -6.24
C ALA A 75 -3.45 14.10 -4.77
N LEU A 76 -2.86 15.20 -4.31
CA LEU A 76 -2.37 15.35 -2.94
C LEU A 76 -3.45 15.80 -1.96
N ASP A 77 -4.42 16.59 -2.43
CA ASP A 77 -5.59 17.06 -1.68
C ASP A 77 -6.74 16.04 -1.69
N ALA A 78 -6.78 15.16 -2.68
CA ALA A 78 -7.74 14.05 -2.70
C ALA A 78 -7.60 13.20 -1.42
N PRO A 79 -8.71 12.96 -0.70
CA PRO A 79 -8.70 12.05 0.44
C PRO A 79 -8.34 10.66 -0.08
N LEU A 80 -7.26 10.10 0.46
CA LEU A 80 -6.87 8.72 0.17
C LEU A 80 -8.02 7.80 0.56
N ALA A 81 -8.67 7.19 -0.43
CA ALA A 81 -9.58 6.08 -0.17
C ALA A 81 -8.80 5.04 0.65
N LYS A 82 -9.34 4.63 1.80
CA LYS A 82 -8.69 3.68 2.70
C LYS A 82 -8.34 2.42 1.91
N SER A 83 -7.06 2.27 1.55
CA SER A 83 -6.57 1.10 0.83
C SER A 83 -7.03 -0.16 1.58
N LYS A 84 -7.81 -1.00 0.90
CA LYS A 84 -8.31 -2.25 1.50
C LYS A 84 -7.10 -3.10 1.84
N ARG A 85 -6.88 -3.35 3.14
CA ARG A 85 -5.77 -4.19 3.60
C ARG A 85 -5.75 -5.49 2.79
N PRO A 86 -4.56 -5.96 2.36
CA PRO A 86 -4.47 -7.16 1.54
C PRO A 86 -5.16 -8.33 2.25
N MET A 87 -5.87 -9.17 1.49
CA MET A 87 -6.69 -10.26 2.04
C MET A 87 -5.90 -11.16 3.02
N LYS A 88 -4.61 -11.38 2.74
CA LYS A 88 -3.67 -12.10 3.62
C LYS A 88 -3.57 -11.49 5.03
N MET A 89 -3.54 -10.16 5.14
CA MET A 89 -3.52 -9.46 6.45
C MET A 89 -4.86 -9.55 7.17
N ARG A 90 -5.99 -9.54 6.44
CA ARG A 90 -7.32 -9.72 7.04
C ARG A 90 -7.46 -11.13 7.63
N VAL A 91 -7.09 -12.16 6.86
CA VAL A 91 -7.09 -13.55 7.30
C VAL A 91 -6.15 -13.75 8.50
N ASN A 92 -4.93 -13.20 8.47
CA ASN A 92 -4.00 -13.28 9.61
C ASN A 92 -4.55 -12.60 10.87
N ARG A 93 -5.29 -11.49 10.73
CA ARG A 93 -5.95 -10.86 11.88
C ARG A 93 -6.99 -11.78 12.52
N TYR A 94 -7.85 -12.41 11.71
CA TYR A 94 -8.82 -13.37 12.23
C TYR A 94 -8.11 -14.58 12.87
N ALA A 95 -7.03 -15.07 12.28
CA ALA A 95 -6.22 -16.14 12.88
C ALA A 95 -5.64 -15.75 14.24
N LYS A 96 -5.15 -14.51 14.42
CA LYS A 96 -4.65 -14.01 15.71
C LYS A 96 -5.74 -13.88 16.77
N VAL A 97 -6.90 -13.36 16.40
CA VAL A 97 -8.06 -13.29 17.30
C VAL A 97 -8.54 -14.70 17.67
N GLY A 98 -8.57 -15.62 16.70
CA GLY A 98 -8.88 -17.03 16.92
C GLY A 98 -7.87 -17.72 17.84
N MET A 99 -6.57 -17.46 17.70
CA MET A 99 -5.54 -17.99 18.59
C MET A 99 -5.72 -17.48 20.03
N LEU A 100 -5.99 -16.19 20.23
CA LEU A 100 -6.24 -15.65 21.58
C LEU A 100 -7.51 -16.24 22.20
N GLY A 101 -8.60 -16.33 21.44
CA GLY A 101 -9.87 -16.87 21.91
C GLY A 101 -9.80 -18.36 22.24
N SER A 102 -9.19 -19.16 21.36
CA SER A 102 -9.02 -20.61 21.57
C SER A 102 -8.06 -20.92 22.72
N LEU A 103 -7.00 -20.12 22.90
CA LEU A 103 -6.09 -20.27 24.04
C LEU A 103 -6.80 -19.99 25.37
N ALA A 104 -7.53 -18.88 25.49
CA ALA A 104 -8.28 -18.53 26.69
C ALA A 104 -9.35 -19.58 27.01
N THR A 105 -10.06 -20.07 25.99
CA THR A 105 -11.07 -21.13 26.13
C THR A 105 -10.44 -22.46 26.55
N SER A 106 -9.30 -22.82 25.97
CA SER A 106 -8.54 -24.03 26.31
C SER A 106 -8.06 -24.02 27.77
N LEU A 107 -7.59 -22.87 28.26
CA LEU A 107 -7.21 -22.65 29.66
C LEU A 107 -8.40 -22.77 30.62
N ALA A 108 -9.55 -22.17 30.29
CA ALA A 108 -10.77 -22.26 31.11
C ALA A 108 -11.32 -23.69 31.19
N LEU A 109 -11.28 -24.44 30.08
CA LEU A 109 -11.73 -25.83 30.02
C LEU A 109 -10.75 -26.80 30.71
N ALA A 110 -9.45 -26.48 30.69
CA ALA A 110 -8.46 -27.20 31.49
C ALA A 110 -8.67 -26.98 32.99
N ALA A 111 -8.94 -25.74 33.42
CA ALA A 111 -9.18 -25.40 34.81
C ALA A 111 -10.45 -26.06 35.40
N THR A 112 -11.44 -26.36 34.55
CA THR A 112 -12.69 -27.04 34.93
C THR A 112 -12.63 -28.57 34.78
N GLY A 113 -11.48 -29.13 34.37
CA GLY A 113 -11.27 -30.58 34.23
C GLY A 113 -11.92 -31.23 33.00
N GLN A 114 -12.43 -30.44 32.05
CA GLN A 114 -13.19 -30.93 30.91
C GLN A 114 -12.28 -31.35 29.74
N LYS A 115 -11.75 -32.58 29.82
CA LYS A 115 -10.76 -33.14 28.87
C LYS A 115 -11.16 -33.03 27.39
N ARG A 116 -12.44 -33.25 27.05
CA ARG A 116 -12.95 -33.21 25.66
C ARG A 116 -13.03 -31.77 25.12
N GLY A 117 -13.46 -30.82 25.95
CA GLY A 117 -13.55 -29.42 25.54
C GLY A 117 -12.17 -28.80 25.31
N HIS A 118 -11.21 -29.13 26.18
CA HIS A 118 -9.81 -28.73 26.01
C HIS A 118 -9.20 -29.26 24.71
N ALA A 119 -9.45 -30.53 24.35
CA ALA A 119 -8.96 -31.12 23.11
C ALA A 119 -9.51 -30.41 21.85
N VAL A 120 -10.79 -30.05 21.86
CA VAL A 120 -11.42 -29.31 20.74
C VAL A 120 -10.84 -27.89 20.63
N ALA A 121 -10.75 -27.17 21.74
CA ALA A 121 -10.18 -25.81 21.76
C ALA A 121 -8.69 -25.80 21.34
N GLY A 122 -7.92 -26.79 21.79
CA GLY A 122 -6.53 -27.00 21.39
C GLY A 122 -6.38 -27.32 19.89
N GLY A 123 -7.24 -28.18 19.33
CA GLY A 123 -7.26 -28.44 17.89
C GLY A 123 -7.55 -27.19 17.05
N LEU A 124 -8.47 -26.35 17.52
CA LEU A 124 -8.82 -25.07 16.89
C LEU A 124 -7.65 -24.08 16.93
N PHE A 125 -6.92 -24.05 18.06
CA PHE A 125 -5.68 -23.27 18.21
C PHE A 125 -4.61 -23.73 17.22
N VAL A 126 -4.37 -25.04 17.09
CA VAL A 126 -3.39 -25.60 16.15
C VAL A 126 -3.75 -25.28 14.70
N ALA A 127 -5.03 -25.34 14.33
CA ALA A 127 -5.48 -24.95 12.99
C ALA A 127 -5.20 -23.46 12.70
N CYS A 128 -5.50 -22.56 13.64
CA CYS A 128 -5.17 -21.13 13.51
C CYS A 128 -3.65 -20.87 13.46
N LEU A 129 -2.86 -21.62 14.25
CA LEU A 129 -1.40 -21.57 14.21
C LEU A 129 -0.84 -22.01 12.85
N GLY A 130 -1.40 -23.07 12.25
CA GLY A 130 -1.04 -23.52 10.90
C GLY A 130 -1.29 -22.44 9.85
N VAL A 131 -2.42 -21.73 9.92
CA VAL A 131 -2.70 -20.57 9.03
C VAL A 131 -1.67 -19.45 9.26
N HIS A 132 -1.33 -19.15 10.52
CA HIS A 132 -0.32 -18.15 10.82
C HIS A 132 1.06 -18.52 10.24
N LEU A 133 1.53 -19.74 10.46
CA LEU A 133 2.82 -20.23 9.97
C LEU A 133 2.86 -20.28 8.45
N THR A 134 1.81 -20.75 7.78
CA THR A 134 1.75 -20.80 6.30
C THR A 134 1.76 -19.40 5.66
N THR A 135 1.18 -18.39 6.33
CA THR A 135 1.29 -17.00 5.89
C THR A 135 2.69 -16.41 6.07
N HIS A 136 3.45 -16.87 7.08
CA HIS A 136 4.80 -16.38 7.40
C HIS A 136 5.94 -17.33 6.99
N ARG A 137 5.66 -18.45 6.31
CA ARG A 137 6.63 -19.51 5.97
C ARG A 137 7.93 -19.02 5.31
N LYS A 138 7.83 -17.98 4.47
CA LYS A 138 8.97 -17.39 3.75
C LYS A 138 9.90 -16.56 4.64
N SER A 139 9.45 -16.17 5.83
CA SER A 139 10.23 -15.40 6.80
C SER A 139 10.91 -16.30 7.85
N LEU A 140 10.48 -17.56 7.97
CA LEU A 140 10.97 -18.50 8.98
C LEU A 140 12.01 -19.49 8.42
N LEU A 141 12.01 -19.73 7.11
CA LEU A 141 12.94 -20.65 6.42
C LEU A 141 14.09 -19.89 5.75
N ARG A 142 14.60 -18.84 6.40
CA ARG A 142 15.71 -18.02 5.91
C ARG A 142 16.92 -18.20 6.81
#